data_AF-A0A961I8C5-F1
#
_entry.id   AF-A0A961I8C5-F1
#
_cell.length_a   1.000
_cell.length_b   1.000
_cell.length_c   1.000
_cell.angle_alpha   90.00
_cell.angle_beta   90.00
_cell.angle_gamma   90.00
#
_symmetry.space_group_name_H-M   'P 1'
#
loop_
_entity.id
_entity.type
_entity.pdbx_description
1 polymer ?
#
loop_
_entity_poly.entity_id
_entity_poly.type
_entity_poly.pdbx_seq_one_letter_code
_entity_poly.pdbx_strand_id
1 'polypeptide(L)'
;GIFNASEQKARMQFGLLNQGESIETVQFGLINDTVELHGLQIGLLNIARKSAFPVTLLFHSSFDPMEEAPSGLLAANWTPVQFALYTPAQLFSATTPVWGLYLNGFYGASDTATGLNLGFANRADTMIGVRANLFAYSERFDGLSVSLASSSDEIMRGIAVSALFYQSGETRGLAIAPIAITEGNVLGLQMGLWNSGENVGLPQFGLVNLAKATPGQFGIFNQTTQSNIAQIGFLNRQRGNMETAIQIAGLVNLSHSPAELQFAGLINSGTGTPLQISGIVNVCQDACSIQVSGLVNGINSSDYSDRSDYNLVQASVLWNHAAGTSFQLGAFNDAKDARLQIGFLNLAKKPGIQIGLLNGYGGDSPLRIGFINVNFLGPADAVHIGAINLRGNGDGLMVGAWNIGRKNNGLMVGLFNYSNDNNGIQIGLINVDAASDVPILPGLHF
;
A
#
# COMPACT_ATOMS: atom_id res chain seq x y z
N GLY A 1 -16.07 -15.67 6.74
CA GLY A 1 -15.12 -15.20 5.71
C GLY A 1 -15.59 -15.64 4.34
N ILE A 2 -14.82 -15.47 3.27
CA ILE A 2 -15.12 -16.15 2.00
C ILE A 2 -14.87 -17.66 2.15
N PHE A 3 -13.77 -18.02 2.81
CA PHE A 3 -13.43 -19.38 3.19
C PHE A 3 -13.26 -19.48 4.71
N ASN A 4 -13.57 -20.64 5.28
CA ASN A 4 -13.39 -20.95 6.70
C ASN A 4 -13.05 -22.44 6.86
N ALA A 5 -11.76 -22.77 7.07
CA ALA A 5 -11.32 -24.11 7.46
C ALA A 5 -11.10 -24.19 8.97
N SER A 6 -11.43 -25.33 9.57
CA SER A 6 -11.09 -25.63 10.95
C SER A 6 -10.63 -27.08 11.12
N GLU A 7 -9.40 -27.25 11.60
CA GLU A 7 -8.80 -28.54 11.97
C GLU A 7 -9.16 -28.97 13.40
N GLN A 8 -10.07 -28.28 14.07
CA GLN A 8 -10.53 -28.62 15.41
C GLN A 8 -12.05 -28.58 15.47
N LYS A 9 -12.64 -29.09 16.57
CA LYS A 9 -14.07 -28.99 16.85
C LYS A 9 -14.52 -27.54 16.82
N ALA A 10 -15.13 -27.11 15.72
CA ALA A 10 -15.68 -25.77 15.60
C ALA A 10 -17.13 -25.77 16.03
N ARG A 11 -17.48 -24.85 16.94
CA ARG A 11 -18.87 -24.69 17.37
C ARG A 11 -19.70 -24.07 16.26
N MET A 12 -19.26 -22.95 15.70
CA MET A 12 -19.95 -22.25 14.62
C MET A 12 -18.99 -21.86 13.51
N GLN A 13 -19.45 -21.96 12.27
CA GLN A 13 -18.70 -21.53 11.09
C GLN A 13 -19.60 -20.73 10.15
N PHE A 14 -19.08 -19.58 9.69
CA PHE A 14 -19.75 -18.71 8.73
C PHE A 14 -18.80 -18.36 7.59
N GLY A 15 -19.20 -18.68 6.36
CA GLY A 15 -18.45 -18.33 5.17
C GLY A 15 -19.02 -18.91 3.89
N LEU A 16 -18.61 -18.43 2.71
CA LEU A 16 -19.14 -18.95 1.44
C LEU A 16 -18.73 -20.43 1.23
N LEU A 17 -17.52 -20.77 1.66
CA LEU A 17 -16.98 -22.12 1.66
C LEU A 17 -16.53 -22.43 3.08
N ASN A 18 -17.07 -23.49 3.69
CA ASN A 18 -16.68 -23.92 5.02
C ASN A 18 -16.21 -25.38 4.96
N GLN A 19 -15.06 -25.64 5.59
CA GLN A 19 -14.45 -26.96 5.71
C GLN A 19 -14.15 -27.23 7.20
N GLY A 20 -14.42 -28.43 7.69
CA GLY A 20 -14.14 -28.77 9.09
C GLY A 20 -13.98 -30.25 9.35
N GLU A 21 -13.17 -30.60 10.35
CA GLU A 21 -13.10 -32.00 10.80
C GLU A 21 -14.37 -32.39 11.56
N SER A 22 -14.77 -31.60 12.56
CA SER A 22 -15.96 -31.85 13.38
C SER A 22 -16.71 -30.55 13.71
N ILE A 23 -18.02 -30.50 13.49
CA ILE A 23 -18.89 -29.34 13.78
C ILE A 23 -19.96 -29.70 14.82
N GLU A 24 -20.06 -28.91 15.90
CA GLU A 24 -20.95 -29.21 17.04
C GLU A 24 -22.24 -28.37 17.12
N THR A 25 -22.41 -27.31 16.32
CA THR A 25 -23.68 -26.56 16.35
C THR A 25 -24.19 -26.15 14.97
N VAL A 26 -23.67 -25.08 14.36
CA VAL A 26 -24.23 -24.53 13.12
C VAL A 26 -23.16 -24.04 12.16
N GLN A 27 -23.30 -24.42 10.89
CA GLN A 27 -22.46 -23.97 9.80
C GLN A 27 -23.32 -23.31 8.72
N PHE A 28 -22.97 -22.09 8.33
CA PHE A 28 -23.67 -21.33 7.29
C PHE A 28 -22.72 -21.01 6.14
N GLY A 29 -23.07 -21.45 4.93
CA GLY A 29 -22.29 -21.14 3.73
C GLY A 29 -22.95 -21.50 2.42
N LEU A 30 -22.27 -21.28 1.29
CA LEU A 30 -22.71 -21.83 0.00
C LEU A 30 -22.35 -23.30 -0.10
N ILE A 31 -21.16 -23.67 0.37
CA ILE A 31 -20.70 -25.06 0.48
C ILE A 31 -20.20 -25.31 1.89
N ASN A 32 -20.66 -26.40 2.48
CA ASN A 32 -20.25 -26.88 3.78
C ASN A 32 -19.74 -28.31 3.63
N ASP A 33 -18.47 -28.59 3.98
CA ASP A 33 -17.90 -29.95 4.02
C ASP A 33 -17.35 -30.26 5.40
N THR A 34 -17.84 -31.36 5.99
CA THR A 34 -17.41 -31.81 7.32
C THR A 34 -17.25 -33.32 7.36
N VAL A 35 -16.28 -33.81 8.14
CA VAL A 35 -16.15 -35.25 8.39
C VAL A 35 -17.28 -35.71 9.32
N GLU A 36 -17.39 -35.06 10.47
CA GLU A 36 -18.41 -35.32 11.49
C GLU A 36 -19.28 -34.08 11.72
N LEU A 37 -20.59 -34.25 11.53
CA LEU A 37 -21.58 -33.23 11.82
C LEU A 37 -22.41 -33.66 13.03
N HIS A 38 -22.34 -32.85 14.08
CA HIS A 38 -23.20 -32.87 15.26
C HIS A 38 -23.99 -31.56 15.34
N GLY A 39 -24.84 -31.28 14.36
CA GLY A 39 -25.53 -30.00 14.28
C GLY A 39 -26.26 -29.80 12.95
N LEU A 40 -26.35 -28.52 12.55
CA LEU A 40 -27.05 -28.05 11.35
C LEU A 40 -26.08 -27.36 10.38
N GLN A 41 -26.10 -27.78 9.12
CA GLN A 41 -25.50 -27.02 8.02
C GLN A 41 -26.62 -26.37 7.22
N ILE A 42 -26.43 -25.11 6.83
CA ILE A 42 -27.31 -24.39 5.91
C ILE A 42 -26.44 -23.88 4.76
N GLY A 43 -26.79 -24.29 3.55
CA GLY A 43 -26.06 -23.93 2.35
C GLY A 43 -26.52 -24.62 1.08
N LEU A 44 -26.07 -24.14 -0.08
CA LEU A 44 -26.46 -24.72 -1.37
C LEU A 44 -26.03 -26.19 -1.49
N LEU A 45 -24.86 -26.52 -0.93
CA LEU A 45 -24.36 -27.88 -0.83
C LEU A 45 -23.83 -28.15 0.58
N ASN A 46 -24.33 -29.19 1.22
CA ASN A 46 -23.93 -29.59 2.56
C ASN A 46 -23.45 -31.04 2.53
N ILE A 47 -22.25 -31.29 3.04
CA ILE A 47 -21.57 -32.57 3.04
C ILE A 47 -21.20 -32.92 4.48
N ALA A 48 -21.66 -34.09 4.93
CA ALA A 48 -21.31 -34.71 6.20
C ALA A 48 -20.92 -36.17 5.96
N ARG A 49 -19.62 -36.47 5.99
CA ARG A 49 -19.06 -37.73 5.48
C ARG A 49 -19.55 -38.96 6.26
N LYS A 50 -19.67 -38.82 7.59
CA LYS A 50 -20.20 -39.85 8.49
C LYS A 50 -21.70 -39.66 8.75
N SER A 51 -22.51 -39.45 7.72
CA SER A 51 -23.96 -39.26 7.88
C SER A 51 -24.76 -40.27 7.05
N ALA A 52 -26.00 -40.56 7.46
CA ALA A 52 -26.90 -41.43 6.71
C ALA A 52 -27.23 -40.87 5.31
N PHE A 53 -27.25 -39.54 5.20
CA PHE A 53 -27.35 -38.82 3.93
C PHE A 53 -26.11 -37.95 3.80
N PRO A 54 -25.00 -38.41 3.20
CA PRO A 54 -23.77 -37.64 3.20
C PRO A 54 -23.84 -36.31 2.48
N VAL A 55 -24.82 -36.14 1.58
CA VAL A 55 -25.02 -34.89 0.84
C VAL A 55 -26.48 -34.48 0.85
N THR A 56 -26.71 -33.20 1.14
CA THR A 56 -28.02 -32.56 1.09
C THR A 56 -27.92 -31.15 0.48
N LEU A 57 -29.01 -30.69 -0.13
CA LEU A 57 -29.14 -29.33 -0.64
C LEU A 57 -29.89 -28.46 0.37
N LEU A 58 -29.53 -27.19 0.45
CA LEU A 58 -30.14 -26.14 1.30
C LEU A 58 -29.93 -26.33 2.81
N PHE A 59 -30.13 -27.53 3.34
CA PHE A 59 -29.95 -27.83 4.76
C PHE A 59 -29.52 -29.29 5.01
N HIS A 60 -28.70 -29.50 6.03
CA HIS A 60 -28.30 -30.82 6.54
C HIS A 60 -28.35 -30.84 8.06
N SER A 61 -28.93 -31.87 8.66
CA SER A 61 -28.78 -32.11 10.10
C SER A 61 -28.26 -33.52 10.35
N SER A 62 -27.25 -33.64 11.20
CA SER A 62 -26.71 -34.93 11.66
C SER A 62 -26.31 -34.77 13.12
N PHE A 63 -26.66 -35.74 13.98
CA PHE A 63 -26.38 -35.69 15.42
C PHE A 63 -25.64 -36.94 15.91
N ASP A 64 -25.84 -38.07 15.22
CA ASP A 64 -25.16 -39.34 15.46
C ASP A 64 -24.37 -39.73 14.20
N PRO A 65 -23.07 -39.35 14.10
CA PRO A 65 -22.26 -39.74 12.97
C PRO A 65 -22.03 -41.25 12.95
N MET A 66 -22.02 -41.83 11.75
CA MET A 66 -21.70 -43.25 11.56
C MET A 66 -20.24 -43.54 11.88
N GLU A 67 -19.96 -44.70 12.50
CA GLU A 67 -18.59 -45.12 12.83
C GLU A 67 -17.78 -45.42 11.56
N GLU A 68 -18.38 -46.17 10.62
CA GLU A 68 -17.91 -46.35 9.24
C GLU A 68 -19.08 -46.19 8.26
N ALA A 69 -18.92 -45.33 7.25
CA ALA A 69 -19.88 -45.20 6.17
C ALA A 69 -19.46 -46.11 5.01
N PRO A 70 -20.36 -46.96 4.46
CA PRO A 70 -20.11 -47.64 3.20
C PRO A 70 -19.69 -46.60 2.15
N SER A 71 -18.83 -46.97 1.21
CA SER A 71 -18.38 -46.02 0.19
C SER A 71 -18.67 -46.48 -1.22
N GLY A 72 -19.33 -47.62 -1.44
CA GLY A 72 -19.74 -48.08 -2.76
C GLY A 72 -20.33 -49.50 -2.74
N LEU A 73 -20.86 -49.95 -3.89
CA LEU A 73 -21.45 -51.28 -4.06
C LEU A 73 -20.41 -52.39 -4.29
N LEU A 74 -19.29 -52.06 -4.94
CA LEU A 74 -18.22 -52.98 -5.33
C LEU A 74 -16.87 -52.51 -4.79
N ALA A 75 -15.94 -53.44 -4.55
CA ALA A 75 -14.55 -53.12 -4.29
C ALA A 75 -13.67 -53.73 -5.39
N ALA A 76 -12.74 -52.97 -5.93
CA ALA A 76 -11.80 -53.44 -6.94
C ALA A 76 -10.44 -52.75 -6.78
N ASN A 77 -9.40 -53.30 -7.41
CA ASN A 77 -8.08 -52.67 -7.42
C ASN A 77 -8.03 -51.39 -8.26
N TRP A 78 -8.90 -51.28 -9.27
CA TRP A 78 -9.11 -50.12 -10.13
C TRP A 78 -10.41 -50.30 -10.93
N THR A 79 -10.93 -49.21 -11.52
CA THR A 79 -12.04 -49.24 -12.49
C THR A 79 -11.83 -48.24 -13.63
N PRO A 80 -12.21 -48.55 -14.89
CA PRO A 80 -12.15 -47.57 -15.98
C PRO A 80 -13.34 -46.60 -15.97
N VAL A 81 -14.43 -46.95 -15.29
CA VAL A 81 -15.66 -46.16 -15.24
C VAL A 81 -16.23 -46.19 -13.83
N GLN A 82 -16.54 -45.02 -13.29
CA GLN A 82 -17.20 -44.86 -12.00
C GLN A 82 -18.42 -43.95 -12.17
N PHE A 83 -19.54 -44.37 -11.57
CA PHE A 83 -20.73 -43.54 -11.44
C PHE A 83 -21.10 -43.46 -9.96
N ALA A 84 -21.27 -42.23 -9.48
CA ALA A 84 -21.71 -41.93 -8.12
C ALA A 84 -22.96 -41.08 -8.18
N LEU A 85 -24.08 -41.55 -7.64
CA LEU A 85 -25.26 -40.70 -7.47
C LEU A 85 -25.04 -39.76 -6.28
N TYR A 86 -24.68 -40.32 -5.12
CA TYR A 86 -24.14 -39.67 -3.94
C TYR A 86 -23.38 -40.75 -3.16
N THR A 87 -22.26 -40.49 -2.49
CA THR A 87 -21.66 -41.51 -1.58
C THR A 87 -22.63 -41.76 -0.43
N PRO A 88 -23.00 -43.02 -0.06
CA PRO A 88 -22.42 -44.31 -0.47
C PRO A 88 -22.96 -44.94 -1.77
N ALA A 89 -24.03 -44.41 -2.36
CA ALA A 89 -24.63 -44.87 -3.62
C ALA A 89 -23.73 -44.57 -4.85
N GLN A 90 -22.60 -45.28 -4.94
CA GLN A 90 -21.66 -45.26 -6.05
C GLN A 90 -21.19 -46.68 -6.41
N LEU A 91 -20.87 -46.94 -7.68
CA LEU A 91 -20.59 -48.30 -8.17
C LEU A 91 -19.42 -48.97 -7.44
N PHE A 92 -18.30 -48.26 -7.28
CA PHE A 92 -17.11 -48.75 -6.59
C PHE A 92 -16.83 -47.97 -5.31
N SER A 93 -16.18 -48.59 -4.32
CA SER A 93 -15.75 -47.95 -3.08
C SER A 93 -14.91 -46.70 -3.34
N ALA A 94 -14.90 -45.75 -2.42
CA ALA A 94 -14.05 -44.57 -2.53
C ALA A 94 -12.56 -44.95 -2.63
N THR A 95 -12.16 -46.04 -2.01
CA THR A 95 -10.80 -46.58 -2.08
C THR A 95 -10.43 -47.20 -3.43
N THR A 96 -11.38 -47.41 -4.33
CA THR A 96 -11.11 -47.95 -5.67
C THR A 96 -10.66 -46.81 -6.60
N PRO A 97 -9.42 -46.83 -7.13
CA PRO A 97 -8.95 -45.83 -8.10
C PRO A 97 -9.74 -45.87 -9.41
N VAL A 98 -10.03 -44.70 -9.99
CA VAL A 98 -10.73 -44.55 -11.27
C VAL A 98 -9.74 -44.12 -12.35
N TRP A 99 -9.57 -44.92 -13.40
CA TRP A 99 -8.69 -44.64 -14.54
C TRP A 99 -9.51 -44.56 -15.83
N GLY A 100 -10.16 -43.42 -16.07
CA GLY A 100 -11.00 -43.22 -17.25
C GLY A 100 -12.09 -42.18 -16.99
N LEU A 101 -13.35 -42.64 -16.92
CA LEU A 101 -14.53 -41.78 -16.80
C LEU A 101 -15.10 -41.83 -15.38
N TYR A 102 -15.20 -40.67 -14.74
CA TYR A 102 -15.82 -40.51 -13.42
C TYR A 102 -17.02 -39.56 -13.51
N LEU A 103 -18.23 -40.09 -13.31
CA LEU A 103 -19.49 -39.34 -13.36
C LEU A 103 -20.09 -39.19 -11.96
N ASN A 104 -20.37 -37.95 -11.56
CA ASN A 104 -20.95 -37.61 -10.25
C ASN A 104 -22.33 -36.95 -10.44
N GLY A 105 -23.40 -37.66 -10.11
CA GLY A 105 -24.77 -37.14 -10.14
C GLY A 105 -24.94 -35.96 -9.18
N PHE A 106 -24.83 -36.22 -7.88
CA PHE A 106 -24.80 -35.19 -6.83
C PHE A 106 -23.44 -35.11 -6.15
N TYR A 107 -22.88 -36.25 -5.74
CA TYR A 107 -21.59 -36.32 -5.06
C TYR A 107 -20.89 -37.67 -5.27
N GLY A 108 -19.58 -37.65 -5.44
CA GLY A 108 -18.80 -38.88 -5.39
C GLY A 108 -17.45 -38.66 -4.71
N ALA A 109 -16.95 -39.73 -4.09
CA ALA A 109 -15.62 -39.77 -3.50
C ALA A 109 -14.78 -40.88 -4.14
N SER A 110 -13.50 -40.58 -4.40
CA SER A 110 -12.49 -41.58 -4.79
C SER A 110 -11.09 -41.16 -4.32
N ASP A 111 -10.25 -42.07 -3.83
CA ASP A 111 -8.86 -41.77 -3.44
C ASP A 111 -8.05 -41.23 -4.63
N THR A 112 -8.28 -41.77 -5.84
CA THR A 112 -7.59 -41.31 -7.04
C THR A 112 -8.50 -41.38 -8.26
N ALA A 113 -8.64 -40.25 -8.95
CA ALA A 113 -9.36 -40.15 -10.21
C ALA A 113 -8.42 -39.62 -11.31
N THR A 114 -8.13 -40.47 -12.29
CA THR A 114 -7.33 -40.14 -13.47
C THR A 114 -8.21 -40.19 -14.71
N GLY A 115 -8.30 -39.09 -15.46
CA GLY A 115 -9.06 -39.01 -16.72
C GLY A 115 -10.08 -37.87 -16.73
N LEU A 116 -11.34 -38.18 -17.07
CA LEU A 116 -12.42 -37.22 -17.21
C LEU A 116 -13.40 -37.34 -16.03
N ASN A 117 -13.51 -36.27 -15.24
CA ASN A 117 -14.38 -36.19 -14.06
C ASN A 117 -15.46 -35.12 -14.26
N LEU A 118 -16.72 -35.53 -14.32
CA LEU A 118 -17.87 -34.67 -14.63
C LEU A 118 -18.97 -34.84 -13.59
N GLY A 119 -19.71 -33.77 -13.29
CA GLY A 119 -20.79 -33.86 -12.33
C GLY A 119 -21.10 -32.63 -11.48
N PHE A 120 -21.91 -32.83 -10.45
CA PHE A 120 -22.30 -31.74 -9.54
C PHE A 120 -21.22 -31.48 -8.49
N ALA A 121 -20.93 -32.44 -7.61
CA ALA A 121 -19.85 -32.33 -6.63
C ALA A 121 -18.94 -33.57 -6.66
N ASN A 122 -17.66 -33.38 -6.37
CA ASN A 122 -16.73 -34.50 -6.23
C ASN A 122 -15.64 -34.23 -5.18
N ARG A 123 -15.16 -35.30 -4.56
CA ARG A 123 -13.97 -35.33 -3.70
C ARG A 123 -12.99 -36.35 -4.26
N ALA A 124 -11.72 -35.99 -4.43
CA ALA A 124 -10.69 -36.98 -4.68
C ALA A 124 -9.36 -36.59 -4.07
N ASP A 125 -8.67 -37.50 -3.37
CA ASP A 125 -7.41 -37.16 -2.73
C ASP A 125 -6.39 -36.76 -3.82
N THR A 126 -6.33 -37.54 -4.90
CA THR A 126 -5.59 -37.17 -6.13
C THR A 126 -6.51 -37.13 -7.35
N MET A 127 -6.54 -36.00 -8.05
CA MET A 127 -7.20 -35.88 -9.35
C MET A 127 -6.19 -35.51 -10.44
N ILE A 128 -6.07 -36.34 -11.47
CA ILE A 128 -5.23 -36.10 -12.64
C ILE A 128 -6.09 -36.07 -13.90
N GLY A 129 -6.07 -34.98 -14.67
CA GLY A 129 -6.76 -34.88 -15.96
C GLY A 129 -7.75 -33.72 -16.05
N VAL A 130 -8.91 -33.97 -16.66
CA VAL A 130 -9.91 -32.92 -16.92
C VAL A 130 -11.08 -33.08 -15.97
N ARG A 131 -11.41 -31.99 -15.27
CA ARG A 131 -12.54 -31.92 -14.36
C ARG A 131 -13.51 -30.83 -14.80
N ALA A 132 -14.79 -31.16 -14.95
CA ALA A 132 -15.85 -30.18 -15.13
C ALA A 132 -16.99 -30.46 -14.13
N ASN A 133 -16.94 -29.78 -12.99
CA ASN A 133 -17.87 -29.99 -11.88
C ASN A 133 -18.46 -28.68 -11.40
N LEU A 134 -19.63 -28.68 -10.76
CA LEU A 134 -20.08 -27.46 -10.07
C LEU A 134 -19.16 -27.20 -8.86
N PHE A 135 -18.86 -28.25 -8.10
CA PHE A 135 -18.05 -28.19 -6.89
C PHE A 135 -16.97 -29.28 -6.91
N ALA A 136 -15.72 -28.88 -6.78
CA ALA A 136 -14.57 -29.76 -6.90
C ALA A 136 -13.66 -29.63 -5.69
N TYR A 137 -13.40 -30.74 -5.00
CA TYR A 137 -12.37 -30.81 -3.98
C TYR A 137 -11.31 -31.84 -4.34
N SER A 138 -10.05 -31.55 -4.03
CA SER A 138 -8.98 -32.55 -4.02
C SER A 138 -7.79 -32.18 -3.16
N GLU A 139 -7.09 -33.13 -2.55
CA GLU A 139 -5.83 -32.78 -1.87
C GLU A 139 -4.77 -32.37 -2.90
N ARG A 140 -4.67 -33.13 -3.99
CA ARG A 140 -3.78 -32.86 -5.14
C ARG A 140 -4.56 -32.82 -6.44
N PHE A 141 -4.34 -31.77 -7.22
CA PHE A 141 -4.90 -31.63 -8.56
C PHE A 141 -3.80 -31.42 -9.59
N ASP A 142 -3.80 -32.21 -10.65
CA ASP A 142 -2.92 -32.07 -11.81
C ASP A 142 -3.77 -32.08 -13.11
N GLY A 143 -4.01 -30.92 -13.73
CA GLY A 143 -4.67 -30.87 -15.04
C GLY A 143 -5.50 -29.62 -15.33
N LEU A 144 -6.68 -29.79 -15.91
CA LEU A 144 -7.61 -28.71 -16.28
C LEU A 144 -8.91 -28.82 -15.49
N SER A 145 -9.25 -27.80 -14.71
CA SER A 145 -10.54 -27.71 -14.02
C SER A 145 -11.37 -26.56 -14.55
N VAL A 146 -12.65 -26.85 -14.78
CA VAL A 146 -13.70 -25.85 -15.03
C VAL A 146 -14.76 -26.07 -13.96
N SER A 147 -14.96 -25.13 -13.05
CA SER A 147 -15.90 -25.33 -11.95
C SER A 147 -16.62 -24.06 -11.49
N LEU A 148 -17.72 -24.19 -10.72
CA LEU A 148 -18.26 -23.03 -10.01
C LEU A 148 -17.38 -22.75 -8.79
N ALA A 149 -17.07 -23.77 -7.99
CA ALA A 149 -16.05 -23.68 -6.94
C ALA A 149 -15.06 -24.84 -7.01
N SER A 150 -13.77 -24.53 -6.84
CA SER A 150 -12.70 -25.51 -6.75
C SER A 150 -11.84 -25.24 -5.52
N SER A 151 -11.58 -26.28 -4.73
CA SER A 151 -10.76 -26.26 -3.53
C SER A 151 -9.69 -27.33 -3.61
N SER A 152 -8.45 -26.99 -3.24
CA SER A 152 -7.41 -27.98 -3.07
C SER A 152 -6.49 -27.70 -1.88
N ASP A 153 -6.02 -28.75 -1.21
CA ASP A 153 -5.33 -28.60 0.07
C ASP A 153 -3.81 -28.56 -0.07
N GLU A 154 -3.20 -29.47 -0.84
CA GLU A 154 -1.73 -29.51 -0.95
C GLU A 154 -1.21 -28.78 -2.17
N ILE A 155 -1.68 -29.15 -3.36
CA ILE A 155 -1.17 -28.57 -4.61
C ILE A 155 -2.19 -28.59 -5.74
N MET A 156 -2.23 -27.49 -6.47
CA MET A 156 -2.86 -27.38 -7.78
C MET A 156 -1.77 -27.22 -8.82
N ARG A 157 -1.69 -28.12 -9.81
CA ARG A 157 -0.86 -27.96 -11.01
C ARG A 157 -1.74 -27.94 -12.25
N GLY A 158 -1.51 -26.95 -13.12
CA GLY A 158 -2.23 -26.83 -14.38
C GLY A 158 -3.11 -25.58 -14.45
N ILE A 159 -4.35 -25.73 -14.91
CA ILE A 159 -5.26 -24.62 -15.21
C ILE A 159 -6.55 -24.82 -14.44
N ALA A 160 -6.96 -23.81 -13.66
CA ALA A 160 -8.28 -23.76 -13.03
C ALA A 160 -9.05 -22.54 -13.50
N VAL A 161 -10.24 -22.78 -14.02
CA VAL A 161 -11.23 -21.75 -14.39
C VAL A 161 -12.44 -21.94 -13.49
N SER A 162 -12.57 -21.07 -12.49
CA SER A 162 -13.62 -21.20 -11.47
C SER A 162 -14.32 -19.87 -11.17
N ALA A 163 -15.53 -19.87 -10.62
CA ALA A 163 -16.08 -18.65 -10.03
C ALA A 163 -15.43 -18.35 -8.66
N LEU A 164 -15.19 -19.42 -7.89
CA LEU A 164 -14.47 -19.42 -6.62
C LEU A 164 -13.30 -20.41 -6.72
N PHE A 165 -12.08 -19.92 -6.53
CA PHE A 165 -10.88 -20.75 -6.46
C PHE A 165 -10.23 -20.60 -5.08
N TYR A 166 -10.04 -21.72 -4.40
CA TYR A 166 -9.34 -21.78 -3.12
C TYR A 166 -8.24 -22.84 -3.16
N GLN A 167 -7.06 -22.49 -2.71
CA GLN A 167 -5.92 -23.40 -2.57
C GLN A 167 -5.27 -23.14 -1.20
N SER A 168 -5.18 -24.12 -0.32
CA SER A 168 -4.46 -23.93 0.96
C SER A 168 -2.95 -24.02 0.74
N GLY A 169 -2.47 -25.03 0.02
CA GLY A 169 -1.05 -25.18 -0.30
C GLY A 169 -0.60 -24.34 -1.50
N GLU A 170 0.07 -24.98 -2.46
CA GLU A 170 0.70 -24.28 -3.59
C GLU A 170 -0.14 -24.31 -4.87
N THR A 171 -0.15 -23.19 -5.60
CA THR A 171 -0.65 -23.13 -6.98
C THR A 171 0.53 -23.09 -7.95
N ARG A 172 0.60 -24.05 -8.88
CA ARG A 172 1.60 -24.12 -9.97
C ARG A 172 0.89 -24.10 -11.32
N GLY A 173 0.66 -22.92 -11.85
CA GLY A 173 -0.01 -22.76 -13.14
C GLY A 173 -0.91 -21.54 -13.20
N LEU A 174 -2.11 -21.68 -13.76
CA LEU A 174 -3.02 -20.59 -14.04
C LEU A 174 -4.32 -20.75 -13.25
N ALA A 175 -4.63 -19.78 -12.40
CA ALA A 175 -5.93 -19.68 -11.73
C ALA A 175 -6.70 -18.47 -12.25
N ILE A 176 -7.82 -18.72 -12.94
CA ILE A 176 -8.74 -17.70 -13.42
C ILE A 176 -10.03 -17.81 -12.61
N ALA A 177 -10.25 -16.87 -11.71
CA ALA A 177 -11.48 -16.80 -10.95
C ALA A 177 -11.76 -15.38 -10.44
N PRO A 178 -13.01 -14.88 -10.47
CA PRO A 178 -13.39 -13.63 -9.82
C PRO A 178 -12.87 -13.53 -8.39
N ILE A 179 -12.90 -14.64 -7.64
CA ILE A 179 -12.24 -14.76 -6.34
C ILE A 179 -11.26 -15.92 -6.41
N ALA A 180 -9.97 -15.59 -6.36
CA ALA A 180 -8.87 -16.54 -6.30
C ALA A 180 -8.07 -16.33 -5.01
N ILE A 181 -7.99 -17.36 -4.18
CA ILE A 181 -7.27 -17.35 -2.91
C ILE A 181 -6.32 -18.53 -2.90
N THR A 182 -5.03 -18.25 -2.77
CA THR A 182 -4.00 -19.24 -2.44
C THR A 182 -3.41 -18.84 -1.09
N GLU A 183 -3.45 -19.71 -0.07
CA GLU A 183 -2.82 -19.42 1.22
C GLU A 183 -1.30 -19.62 1.16
N GLY A 184 -0.81 -20.50 0.27
CA GLY A 184 0.62 -20.70 0.02
C GLY A 184 1.16 -19.93 -1.19
N ASN A 185 2.16 -20.52 -1.83
CA ASN A 185 2.88 -19.93 -2.97
C ASN A 185 2.08 -20.04 -4.27
N VAL A 186 2.20 -19.03 -5.13
CA VAL A 186 1.63 -19.02 -6.48
C VAL A 186 2.78 -18.98 -7.48
N LEU A 187 3.22 -20.17 -7.92
CA LEU A 187 4.20 -20.37 -8.98
C LEU A 187 3.50 -20.34 -10.34
N GLY A 188 2.98 -19.16 -10.70
CA GLY A 188 2.23 -18.97 -11.92
C GLY A 188 1.42 -17.68 -11.90
N LEU A 189 0.31 -17.66 -12.64
CA LEU A 189 -0.52 -16.48 -12.82
C LEU A 189 -1.88 -16.64 -12.13
N GLN A 190 -2.31 -15.57 -11.47
CA GLN A 190 -3.64 -15.48 -10.87
C GLN A 190 -4.37 -14.26 -11.44
N MET A 191 -5.55 -14.50 -12.01
CA MET A 191 -6.39 -13.49 -12.64
C MET A 191 -7.78 -13.52 -12.01
N GLY A 192 -8.20 -12.39 -11.45
CA GLY A 192 -9.45 -12.33 -10.70
C GLY A 192 -9.82 -10.91 -10.29
N LEU A 193 -11.03 -10.72 -9.78
CA LEU A 193 -11.38 -9.46 -9.13
C LEU A 193 -10.68 -9.36 -7.77
N TRP A 194 -10.55 -10.48 -7.06
CA TRP A 194 -9.83 -10.61 -5.81
C TRP A 194 -8.75 -11.69 -5.93
N ASN A 195 -7.50 -11.29 -5.73
CA ASN A 195 -6.34 -12.17 -5.73
C ASN A 195 -5.62 -12.12 -4.39
N SER A 196 -5.45 -13.28 -3.75
CA SER A 196 -4.61 -13.45 -2.55
C SER A 196 -3.59 -14.57 -2.74
N GLY A 197 -2.35 -14.35 -2.29
CA GLY A 197 -1.24 -15.31 -2.34
C GLY A 197 -0.12 -14.95 -1.36
N GLU A 198 0.79 -15.86 -1.04
CA GLU A 198 2.02 -15.51 -0.31
C GLU A 198 3.09 -14.96 -1.24
N ASN A 199 3.82 -15.86 -1.91
CA ASN A 199 4.84 -15.51 -2.89
C ASN A 199 4.29 -15.80 -4.29
N VAL A 200 3.99 -14.74 -5.03
CA VAL A 200 3.45 -14.82 -6.39
C VAL A 200 4.59 -14.61 -7.37
N GLY A 201 4.89 -15.63 -8.17
CA GLY A 201 6.03 -15.62 -9.10
C GLY A 201 5.84 -14.70 -10.30
N LEU A 202 4.60 -14.34 -10.63
CA LEU A 202 4.24 -13.44 -11.73
C LEU A 202 3.41 -12.24 -11.24
N PRO A 203 3.23 -11.19 -12.07
CA PRO A 203 2.41 -10.06 -11.69
C PRO A 203 0.93 -10.42 -11.53
N GLN A 204 0.25 -9.78 -10.56
CA GLN A 204 -1.18 -9.96 -10.31
C GLN A 204 -2.02 -8.91 -11.04
N PHE A 205 -3.15 -9.34 -11.60
CA PHE A 205 -4.13 -8.48 -12.26
C PHE A 205 -5.50 -8.67 -11.61
N GLY A 206 -6.09 -7.60 -11.08
CA GLY A 206 -7.40 -7.66 -10.45
C GLY A 206 -7.86 -6.35 -9.83
N LEU A 207 -9.02 -6.34 -9.19
CA LEU A 207 -9.46 -5.15 -8.43
C LEU A 207 -8.73 -5.07 -7.09
N VAL A 208 -8.55 -6.20 -6.43
CA VAL A 208 -7.88 -6.34 -5.14
C VAL A 208 -6.77 -7.36 -5.29
N ASN A 209 -5.52 -6.95 -5.04
CA ASN A 209 -4.35 -7.82 -5.06
C ASN A 209 -3.66 -7.78 -3.70
N LEU A 210 -3.59 -8.92 -3.02
CA LEU A 210 -2.95 -9.11 -1.74
C LEU A 210 -1.84 -10.14 -1.89
N ALA A 211 -0.61 -9.76 -1.57
CA ALA A 211 0.53 -10.68 -1.59
C ALA A 211 1.52 -10.39 -0.45
N LYS A 212 2.29 -11.38 -0.02
CA LYS A 212 3.51 -11.09 0.76
C LYS A 212 4.59 -10.56 -0.17
N ALA A 213 4.87 -11.29 -1.25
CA ALA A 213 5.82 -10.92 -2.30
C ALA A 213 5.25 -11.16 -3.69
N THR A 214 5.49 -10.24 -4.62
CA THR A 214 5.10 -10.37 -6.04
C THR A 214 5.92 -9.40 -6.88
N PRO A 215 6.32 -9.72 -8.13
CA PRO A 215 7.03 -8.77 -8.96
C PRO A 215 6.18 -7.54 -9.32
N GLY A 216 4.84 -7.64 -9.32
CA GLY A 216 4.01 -6.47 -9.53
C GLY A 216 2.51 -6.69 -9.35
N GLN A 217 1.79 -5.60 -9.10
CA GLN A 217 0.34 -5.62 -8.89
C GLN A 217 -0.34 -4.51 -9.69
N PHE A 218 -1.40 -4.88 -10.40
CA PHE A 218 -2.21 -3.96 -11.20
C PHE A 218 -3.68 -4.06 -10.76
N GLY A 219 -4.24 -2.98 -10.23
CA GLY A 219 -5.61 -3.03 -9.69
C GLY A 219 -6.16 -1.78 -9.04
N ILE A 220 -7.30 -1.88 -8.36
CA ILE A 220 -7.83 -0.75 -7.57
C ILE A 220 -7.08 -0.65 -6.25
N PHE A 221 -6.95 -1.77 -5.55
CA PHE A 221 -6.26 -1.88 -4.27
C PHE A 221 -5.15 -2.93 -4.36
N ASN A 222 -3.93 -2.48 -4.12
CA ASN A 222 -2.74 -3.33 -4.11
C ASN A 222 -2.08 -3.27 -2.74
N GLN A 223 -1.82 -4.43 -2.14
CA GLN A 223 -1.09 -4.51 -0.88
C GLN A 223 0.02 -5.57 -0.93
N THR A 224 1.22 -5.16 -0.49
CA THR A 224 2.36 -6.05 -0.23
C THR A 224 2.96 -5.82 1.15
N THR A 225 3.59 -6.88 1.69
CA THR A 225 4.26 -6.84 3.00
C THR A 225 5.75 -7.17 2.95
N GLN A 226 6.28 -7.61 1.82
CA GLN A 226 7.71 -7.87 1.63
C GLN A 226 8.17 -7.22 0.32
N SER A 227 8.25 -7.97 -0.78
CA SER A 227 8.86 -7.52 -2.04
C SER A 227 7.82 -7.15 -3.09
N ASN A 228 8.03 -6.00 -3.75
CA ASN A 228 7.32 -5.64 -4.97
C ASN A 228 8.20 -4.78 -5.87
N ILE A 229 8.20 -5.02 -7.20
CA ILE A 229 8.93 -4.13 -8.12
C ILE A 229 8.02 -2.97 -8.53
N ALA A 230 6.77 -3.24 -8.93
CA ALA A 230 5.82 -2.22 -9.37
C ALA A 230 4.39 -2.41 -8.84
N GLN A 231 3.83 -1.38 -8.22
CA GLN A 231 2.41 -1.29 -7.88
C GLN A 231 1.72 -0.19 -8.70
N ILE A 232 0.71 -0.56 -9.49
CA ILE A 232 -0.09 0.38 -10.26
C ILE A 232 -1.56 0.21 -9.88
N GLY A 233 -2.18 1.27 -9.37
CA GLY A 233 -3.58 1.19 -8.99
C GLY A 233 -4.25 2.48 -8.59
N PHE A 234 -5.34 2.42 -7.83
CA PHE A 234 -5.96 3.60 -7.20
C PHE A 234 -5.39 3.82 -5.80
N LEU A 235 -5.17 2.73 -5.08
CA LEU A 235 -4.66 2.67 -3.72
C LEU A 235 -3.55 1.63 -3.67
N ASN A 236 -2.32 2.07 -3.42
CA ASN A 236 -1.19 1.17 -3.22
C ASN A 236 -0.69 1.27 -1.78
N ARG A 237 -0.45 0.12 -1.16
CA ARG A 237 0.05 0.05 0.21
C ARG A 237 1.17 -0.98 0.35
N GLN A 238 2.28 -0.54 0.92
CA GLN A 238 3.41 -1.37 1.27
C GLN A 238 3.67 -1.28 2.78
N ARG A 239 3.63 -2.42 3.46
CA ARG A 239 3.87 -2.52 4.92
C ARG A 239 5.23 -3.12 5.27
N GLY A 240 5.96 -3.62 4.28
CA GLY A 240 7.23 -4.32 4.48
C GLY A 240 8.44 -3.43 4.61
N ASN A 241 9.59 -4.07 4.84
CA ASN A 241 10.92 -3.47 4.95
C ASN A 241 11.76 -3.57 3.68
N MET A 242 11.20 -4.11 2.58
CA MET A 242 11.92 -4.14 1.30
C MET A 242 11.43 -3.02 0.42
N GLU A 243 12.31 -2.51 -0.44
CA GLU A 243 12.04 -1.41 -1.34
C GLU A 243 11.05 -1.82 -2.44
N THR A 244 10.25 -0.85 -2.90
CA THR A 244 9.46 -1.00 -4.13
C THR A 244 9.97 -0.04 -5.17
N ALA A 245 10.35 -0.51 -6.36
CA ALA A 245 10.91 0.42 -7.34
C ALA A 245 9.88 1.49 -7.76
N ILE A 246 8.64 1.10 -8.09
CA ILE A 246 7.66 2.03 -8.66
C ILE A 246 6.30 1.88 -7.98
N GLN A 247 5.72 2.99 -7.53
CA GLN A 247 4.31 3.08 -7.14
C GLN A 247 3.58 4.18 -7.91
N ILE A 248 2.51 3.81 -8.62
CA ILE A 248 1.65 4.74 -9.36
C ILE A 248 0.21 4.55 -8.88
N ALA A 249 -0.37 5.58 -8.29
CA ALA A 249 -1.72 5.57 -7.76
C ALA A 249 -2.62 6.64 -8.40
N GLY A 250 -3.87 6.28 -8.68
CA GLY A 250 -4.93 7.24 -9.00
C GLY A 250 -5.27 8.14 -7.81
N LEU A 251 -5.12 7.65 -6.56
CA LEU A 251 -5.42 8.42 -5.35
C LEU A 251 -4.26 8.45 -4.37
N VAL A 252 -3.84 7.29 -3.85
CA VAL A 252 -2.93 7.23 -2.69
C VAL A 252 -1.86 6.15 -2.85
N ASN A 253 -0.60 6.53 -2.60
CA ASN A 253 0.48 5.59 -2.29
C ASN A 253 0.88 5.73 -0.81
N LEU A 254 0.96 4.60 -0.10
CA LEU A 254 1.47 4.50 1.26
C LEU A 254 2.62 3.49 1.32
N SER A 255 3.80 3.90 1.76
CA SER A 255 4.93 3.00 1.95
C SER A 255 5.64 3.22 3.29
N HIS A 256 6.06 2.12 3.93
CA HIS A 256 6.95 2.14 5.10
C HIS A 256 8.41 1.92 4.73
N SER A 257 8.70 1.59 3.46
CA SER A 257 10.04 1.44 2.91
C SER A 257 10.27 2.40 1.75
N PRO A 258 11.54 2.66 1.38
CA PRO A 258 11.83 3.42 0.18
C PRO A 258 11.11 2.87 -1.04
N ALA A 259 10.48 3.80 -1.77
CA ALA A 259 10.16 3.56 -3.15
C ALA A 259 11.01 4.47 -4.01
N GLU A 260 11.56 3.97 -5.12
CA GLU A 260 12.42 4.81 -5.97
C GLU A 260 11.58 5.96 -6.58
N LEU A 261 10.36 5.61 -7.03
CA LEU A 261 9.42 6.55 -7.64
C LEU A 261 8.00 6.39 -7.06
N GLN A 262 7.39 7.50 -6.64
CA GLN A 262 5.98 7.54 -6.21
C GLN A 262 5.19 8.63 -6.95
N PHE A 263 4.13 8.23 -7.63
CA PHE A 263 3.19 9.11 -8.32
C PHE A 263 1.77 8.87 -7.81
N ALA A 264 1.08 9.90 -7.32
CA ALA A 264 -0.30 9.77 -6.87
C ALA A 264 -1.20 10.90 -7.37
N GLY A 265 -2.46 10.61 -7.67
CA GLY A 265 -3.42 11.67 -7.97
C GLY A 265 -3.69 12.60 -6.78
N LEU A 266 -3.63 12.11 -5.54
CA LEU A 266 -3.87 12.92 -4.35
C LEU A 266 -2.69 12.94 -3.38
N ILE A 267 -2.28 11.77 -2.87
CA ILE A 267 -1.40 11.69 -1.70
C ILE A 267 -0.29 10.65 -1.92
N ASN A 268 0.96 11.06 -1.67
CA ASN A 268 2.04 10.12 -1.39
C ASN A 268 2.46 10.24 0.08
N SER A 269 2.64 9.10 0.74
CA SER A 269 3.30 9.03 2.04
C SER A 269 4.33 7.90 2.01
N GLY A 270 5.57 8.23 2.38
CA GLY A 270 6.69 7.30 2.28
C GLY A 270 7.84 7.64 3.21
N THR A 271 8.89 6.84 3.11
CA THR A 271 10.16 6.99 3.82
C THR A 271 11.26 6.89 2.78
N GLY A 272 12.25 7.80 2.79
CA GLY A 272 13.43 7.69 1.93
C GLY A 272 13.16 7.60 0.42
N THR A 273 12.10 8.23 -0.09
CA THR A 273 11.66 8.10 -1.49
C THR A 273 12.30 9.20 -2.35
N PRO A 274 13.22 8.91 -3.29
CA PRO A 274 13.94 9.94 -4.03
C PRO A 274 13.04 10.89 -4.82
N LEU A 275 11.94 10.40 -5.40
CA LEU A 275 10.99 11.22 -6.14
C LEU A 275 9.54 10.95 -5.71
N GLN A 276 8.86 12.00 -5.25
CA GLN A 276 7.42 12.00 -4.97
C GLN A 276 6.70 13.09 -5.78
N ILE A 277 5.69 12.69 -6.55
CA ILE A 277 4.82 13.60 -7.29
C ILE A 277 3.36 13.31 -6.95
N SER A 278 2.64 14.32 -6.45
CA SER A 278 1.20 14.18 -6.13
C SER A 278 0.36 15.37 -6.57
N GLY A 279 -0.94 15.15 -6.73
CA GLY A 279 -1.87 16.25 -6.99
C GLY A 279 -2.15 17.15 -5.78
N ILE A 280 -1.95 16.66 -4.54
CA ILE A 280 -2.29 17.44 -3.34
C ILE A 280 -1.15 17.43 -2.31
N VAL A 281 -0.76 16.26 -1.79
CA VAL A 281 0.14 16.15 -0.62
C VAL A 281 1.24 15.12 -0.84
N ASN A 282 2.48 15.50 -0.55
CA ASN A 282 3.56 14.56 -0.30
C ASN A 282 4.03 14.65 1.16
N VAL A 283 4.16 13.51 1.83
CA VAL A 283 4.77 13.39 3.16
C VAL A 283 5.90 12.37 3.12
N CYS A 284 7.07 12.76 3.63
CA CYS A 284 8.23 11.90 3.76
C CYS A 284 8.70 11.86 5.22
N GLN A 285 8.98 10.67 5.77
CA GLN A 285 9.54 10.55 7.13
C GLN A 285 11.04 10.90 7.12
N ASP A 286 11.79 10.37 6.17
CA ASP A 286 13.22 10.67 5.99
C ASP A 286 13.45 11.67 4.84
N ALA A 287 14.70 11.85 4.40
CA ALA A 287 15.00 12.65 3.22
C ALA A 287 14.35 12.09 1.94
N CYS A 288 13.67 12.97 1.21
CA CYS A 288 13.13 12.72 -0.12
C CYS A 288 13.75 13.74 -1.09
N SER A 289 14.62 13.30 -2.00
CA SER A 289 15.40 14.22 -2.85
C SER A 289 14.52 15.25 -3.58
N ILE A 290 13.42 14.84 -4.20
CA ILE A 290 12.52 15.71 -4.95
C ILE A 290 11.07 15.45 -4.55
N GLN A 291 10.36 16.51 -4.13
CA GLN A 291 8.92 16.47 -3.89
C GLN A 291 8.20 17.56 -4.70
N VAL A 292 7.20 17.17 -5.48
CA VAL A 292 6.32 18.09 -6.20
C VAL A 292 4.88 17.76 -5.88
N SER A 293 4.13 18.72 -5.35
CA SER A 293 2.71 18.55 -5.05
C SER A 293 1.89 19.73 -5.50
N GLY A 294 0.57 19.53 -5.66
CA GLY A 294 -0.32 20.65 -5.90
C GLY A 294 -0.39 21.60 -4.71
N LEU A 295 -0.46 21.10 -3.47
CA LEU A 295 -0.69 21.96 -2.31
C LEU A 295 0.45 21.92 -1.28
N VAL A 296 0.85 20.74 -0.81
CA VAL A 296 1.73 20.63 0.37
C VAL A 296 2.81 19.57 0.20
N ASN A 297 4.06 19.94 0.49
CA ASN A 297 5.14 19.00 0.75
C ASN A 297 5.60 19.11 2.19
N GLY A 298 5.74 17.96 2.87
CA GLY A 298 6.24 17.89 4.23
C GLY A 298 7.29 16.80 4.40
N ILE A 299 8.32 17.11 5.20
CA ILE A 299 9.25 16.14 5.76
C ILE A 299 9.04 16.11 7.27
N ASN A 300 8.91 14.92 7.83
CA ASN A 300 8.81 14.72 9.27
C ASN A 300 9.97 13.84 9.76
N SER A 301 11.20 14.38 9.68
CA SER A 301 12.39 13.70 10.22
C SER A 301 12.53 13.96 11.72
N SER A 302 12.68 12.87 12.48
CA SER A 302 12.97 12.90 13.93
C SER A 302 14.45 13.06 14.24
N ASP A 303 15.35 12.69 13.31
CA ASP A 303 16.79 12.74 13.52
C ASP A 303 17.41 13.94 12.80
N TYR A 304 18.10 14.78 13.56
CA TYR A 304 18.58 16.10 13.10
C TYR A 304 20.12 16.15 13.01
N SER A 305 20.79 15.01 13.16
CA SER A 305 22.25 14.97 13.30
C SER A 305 23.01 14.90 11.98
N ASP A 306 22.39 14.46 10.87
CA ASP A 306 23.14 14.10 9.68
C ASP A 306 22.71 14.85 8.41
N ARG A 307 23.70 15.18 7.56
CA ARG A 307 23.48 15.88 6.27
C ARG A 307 22.74 15.01 5.24
N SER A 308 22.41 13.77 5.57
CA SER A 308 21.57 12.89 4.76
C SER A 308 20.14 13.41 4.60
N ASP A 309 19.67 14.27 5.51
CA ASP A 309 18.25 14.67 5.61
C ASP A 309 17.89 15.89 4.75
N TYR A 310 18.73 16.23 3.77
CA TYR A 310 18.47 17.34 2.85
C TYR A 310 17.61 16.88 1.68
N ASN A 311 16.44 17.50 1.54
CA ASN A 311 15.73 17.47 0.28
C ASN A 311 16.46 18.37 -0.72
N LEU A 312 16.61 17.90 -1.95
CA LEU A 312 17.18 18.73 -3.01
C LEU A 312 16.15 19.79 -3.45
N VAL A 313 14.91 19.39 -3.70
CA VAL A 313 13.87 20.24 -4.28
C VAL A 313 12.51 19.95 -3.64
N GLN A 314 11.82 20.99 -3.19
CA GLN A 314 10.41 20.95 -2.82
C GLN A 314 9.63 22.05 -3.56
N ALA A 315 8.60 21.66 -4.30
CA ALA A 315 7.74 22.59 -5.02
C ALA A 315 6.26 22.28 -4.75
N SER A 316 5.52 23.28 -4.27
CA SER A 316 4.07 23.20 -4.07
C SER A 316 3.42 24.58 -4.21
N VAL A 317 2.10 24.65 -4.41
CA VAL A 317 1.42 25.96 -4.49
C VAL A 317 1.33 26.61 -3.11
N LEU A 318 1.02 25.84 -2.05
CA LEU A 318 0.72 26.40 -0.74
C LEU A 318 1.89 26.32 0.22
N TRP A 319 2.28 25.12 0.67
CA TRP A 319 3.18 25.00 1.81
C TRP A 319 4.26 23.94 1.62
N ASN A 320 5.52 24.35 1.80
CA ASN A 320 6.64 23.43 1.97
C ASN A 320 7.20 23.54 3.38
N HIS A 321 7.37 22.38 4.03
CA HIS A 321 8.04 22.25 5.33
C HIS A 321 9.17 21.22 5.26
N ALA A 322 10.35 21.59 5.77
CA ALA A 322 11.53 20.72 5.80
C ALA A 322 12.46 20.99 6.99
N ALA A 323 13.22 19.98 7.41
CA ALA A 323 14.37 20.22 8.27
C ALA A 323 15.52 20.87 7.48
N GLY A 324 15.87 20.29 6.33
CA GLY A 324 16.90 20.81 5.43
C GLY A 324 16.47 20.73 3.97
N THR A 325 16.76 21.77 3.18
CA THR A 325 16.46 21.79 1.75
C THR A 325 17.44 22.62 0.93
N SER A 326 17.74 22.20 -0.29
CA SER A 326 18.49 23.04 -1.23
C SER A 326 17.59 24.05 -1.94
N PHE A 327 16.34 23.71 -2.22
CA PHE A 327 15.42 24.59 -2.93
C PHE A 327 13.97 24.38 -2.51
N GLN A 328 13.29 25.47 -2.14
CA GLN A 328 11.86 25.51 -1.86
C GLN A 328 11.14 26.56 -2.72
N LEU A 329 10.04 26.14 -3.34
CA LEU A 329 9.13 27.00 -4.09
C LEU A 329 7.69 26.78 -3.64
N GLY A 330 7.04 27.82 -3.14
CA GLY A 330 5.62 27.80 -2.76
C GLY A 330 5.18 29.07 -2.04
N ALA A 331 3.89 29.23 -1.79
CA ALA A 331 3.38 30.43 -1.11
C ALA A 331 3.99 30.61 0.29
N PHE A 332 4.09 29.52 1.05
CA PHE A 332 4.66 29.47 2.39
C PHE A 332 5.79 28.45 2.41
N ASN A 333 6.99 28.88 2.76
CA ASN A 333 8.16 28.03 2.91
C ASN A 333 8.69 28.15 4.33
N ASP A 334 8.79 27.02 5.03
CA ASP A 334 9.40 26.94 6.35
C ASP A 334 10.48 25.85 6.35
N ALA A 335 11.66 26.20 6.88
CA ALA A 335 12.76 25.28 7.01
C ALA A 335 13.65 25.56 8.22
N LYS A 336 14.41 24.57 8.71
CA LYS A 336 15.53 24.88 9.61
C LYS A 336 16.74 25.37 8.80
N ASP A 337 17.08 24.70 7.70
CA ASP A 337 18.14 25.08 6.76
C ASP A 337 17.60 25.08 5.32
N ALA A 338 17.76 26.20 4.61
CA ALA A 338 17.33 26.32 3.23
C ALA A 338 18.30 27.14 2.40
N ARG A 339 18.88 26.57 1.32
CA ARG A 339 19.81 27.32 0.47
C ARG A 339 19.13 28.37 -0.42
N LEU A 340 17.93 28.07 -0.93
CA LEU A 340 17.13 29.00 -1.72
C LEU A 340 15.63 28.79 -1.43
N GLN A 341 14.94 29.86 -1.06
CA GLN A 341 13.48 29.89 -0.90
C GLN A 341 12.86 30.96 -1.80
N ILE A 342 11.81 30.58 -2.52
CA ILE A 342 11.00 31.48 -3.34
C ILE A 342 9.53 31.34 -2.94
N GLY A 343 8.90 32.43 -2.51
CA GLY A 343 7.52 32.36 -2.00
C GLY A 343 6.89 33.67 -1.56
N PHE A 344 5.66 33.64 -1.08
CA PHE A 344 5.07 34.82 -0.44
C PHE A 344 5.65 35.03 0.96
N LEU A 345 5.82 33.95 1.73
CA LEU A 345 6.44 33.93 3.05
C LEU A 345 7.56 32.90 3.06
N ASN A 346 8.77 33.34 3.40
CA ASN A 346 9.94 32.47 3.56
C ASN A 346 10.47 32.59 4.99
N LEU A 347 10.50 31.47 5.71
CA LEU A 347 11.02 31.36 7.08
C LEU A 347 12.13 30.30 7.11
N ALA A 348 13.32 30.66 7.61
CA ALA A 348 14.38 29.69 7.84
C ALA A 348 15.29 30.02 9.03
N LYS A 349 15.79 29.03 9.78
CA LYS A 349 16.78 29.25 10.88
C LYS A 349 18.22 29.40 10.39
N LYS A 350 18.51 28.91 9.19
CA LYS A 350 19.78 29.04 8.46
C LYS A 350 19.45 29.31 6.99
N PRO A 351 19.01 30.53 6.66
CA PRO A 351 18.67 30.90 5.30
C PRO A 351 19.93 31.10 4.44
N GLY A 352 19.88 30.61 3.21
CA GLY A 352 20.74 31.05 2.11
C GLY A 352 20.11 32.26 1.43
N ILE A 353 19.57 32.11 0.22
CA ILE A 353 18.88 33.17 -0.53
C ILE A 353 17.38 33.10 -0.27
N GLN A 354 16.74 34.23 -0.01
CA GLN A 354 15.28 34.33 0.12
C GLN A 354 14.73 35.37 -0.85
N ILE A 355 13.72 34.98 -1.64
CA ILE A 355 13.01 35.85 -2.57
C ILE A 355 11.51 35.72 -2.28
N GLY A 356 10.86 36.82 -1.90
CA GLY A 356 9.44 36.74 -1.56
C GLY A 356 8.80 38.03 -1.08
N LEU A 357 7.50 38.03 -0.77
CA LEU A 357 6.90 39.24 -0.18
C LEU A 357 7.44 39.48 1.24
N LEU A 358 7.53 38.42 2.04
CA LEU A 358 7.94 38.44 3.43
C LEU A 358 9.07 37.43 3.62
N ASN A 359 10.26 37.90 3.99
CA ASN A 359 11.41 37.04 4.25
C ASN A 359 11.86 37.16 5.70
N GLY A 360 12.08 36.02 6.36
CA GLY A 360 12.44 36.01 7.76
C GLY A 360 13.00 34.70 8.31
N TYR A 361 13.12 34.74 9.63
CA TYR A 361 13.73 33.79 10.57
C TYR A 361 15.28 33.69 10.53
N GLY A 362 15.87 33.41 11.70
CA GLY A 362 17.23 33.83 12.12
C GLY A 362 18.42 33.28 11.32
N GLY A 363 19.62 33.84 11.54
CA GLY A 363 20.86 33.47 10.84
C GLY A 363 21.24 34.38 9.66
N ASP A 364 22.47 34.24 9.17
CA ASP A 364 23.05 35.13 8.17
C ASP A 364 22.70 34.69 6.75
N SER A 365 21.63 35.29 6.21
CA SER A 365 21.27 35.15 4.80
C SER A 365 22.13 36.09 3.96
N PRO A 366 22.92 35.62 2.99
CA PRO A 366 23.70 36.50 2.12
C PRO A 366 22.83 37.47 1.31
N LEU A 367 21.61 37.07 0.94
CA LEU A 367 20.73 37.87 0.08
C LEU A 367 19.26 37.65 0.42
N ARG A 368 18.55 38.76 0.68
CA ARG A 368 17.09 38.79 0.84
C ARG A 368 16.49 39.84 -0.09
N ILE A 369 15.54 39.40 -0.92
CA ILE A 369 14.78 40.26 -1.84
C ILE A 369 13.32 40.13 -1.51
N GLY A 370 12.66 41.22 -1.10
CA GLY A 370 11.24 41.16 -0.80
C GLY A 370 10.57 42.47 -0.46
N PHE A 371 9.26 42.44 -0.17
CA PHE A 371 8.57 43.66 0.27
C PHE A 371 8.96 44.01 1.71
N ILE A 372 9.02 43.00 2.60
CA ILE A 372 9.50 43.13 3.97
C ILE A 372 10.58 42.07 4.24
N ASN A 373 11.75 42.52 4.68
CA ASN A 373 12.86 41.66 5.08
C ASN A 373 13.13 41.83 6.58
N VAL A 374 13.10 40.75 7.35
CA VAL A 374 13.23 40.81 8.82
C VAL A 374 14.38 39.93 9.33
N ASN A 375 15.42 40.53 9.92
CA ASN A 375 16.52 39.82 10.58
C ASN A 375 16.91 40.45 11.93
N PHE A 376 16.34 39.98 13.04
CA PHE A 376 16.68 40.48 14.38
C PHE A 376 17.65 39.60 15.18
N LEU A 377 17.99 38.40 14.68
CA LEU A 377 18.63 37.35 15.46
C LEU A 377 20.02 36.91 14.95
N GLY A 378 20.49 37.43 13.81
CA GLY A 378 21.82 37.11 13.26
C GLY A 378 22.70 38.36 13.08
N PRO A 379 24.02 38.27 13.30
CA PRO A 379 24.98 39.32 12.91
C PRO A 379 25.32 39.22 11.42
N ALA A 380 24.72 40.05 10.55
CA ALA A 380 24.67 39.70 9.13
C ALA A 380 25.42 40.64 8.16
N ASP A 381 26.40 40.07 7.44
CA ASP A 381 26.99 40.54 6.18
C ASP A 381 26.01 40.33 5.01
N ALA A 382 24.79 40.85 5.13
CA ALA A 382 23.69 40.53 4.23
C ALA A 382 23.29 41.69 3.31
N VAL A 383 22.94 41.38 2.08
CA VAL A 383 22.28 42.32 1.16
C VAL A 383 20.76 42.18 1.31
N HIS A 384 20.09 43.23 1.75
CA HIS A 384 18.62 43.29 1.83
C HIS A 384 18.09 44.30 0.81
N ILE A 385 17.19 43.87 -0.06
CA ILE A 385 16.52 44.73 -1.04
C ILE A 385 15.03 44.61 -0.81
N GLY A 386 14.36 45.71 -0.49
CA GLY A 386 12.92 45.70 -0.25
C GLY A 386 12.29 47.02 0.10
N ALA A 387 10.96 47.07 0.20
CA ALA A 387 10.29 48.30 0.65
C ALA A 387 10.61 48.60 2.11
N ILE A 388 10.65 47.56 2.95
CA ILE A 388 10.94 47.64 4.38
C ILE A 388 12.03 46.63 4.75
N ASN A 389 13.13 47.10 5.30
CA ASN A 389 14.23 46.28 5.79
C ASN A 389 14.41 46.51 7.29
N LEU A 390 14.24 45.44 8.08
CA LEU A 390 14.41 45.45 9.53
C LEU A 390 15.58 44.56 9.91
N ARG A 391 16.59 45.13 10.59
CA ARG A 391 17.81 44.42 11.00
C ARG A 391 18.14 44.68 12.48
N GLY A 392 18.68 43.68 13.16
CA GLY A 392 19.33 43.84 14.47
C GLY A 392 20.66 44.57 14.30
N ASN A 393 21.72 43.82 14.07
CA ASN A 393 23.06 44.36 13.81
C ASN A 393 23.51 43.93 12.41
N GLY A 394 24.26 44.76 11.68
CA GLY A 394 25.00 44.22 10.53
C GLY A 394 25.80 45.23 9.72
N ASP A 395 26.64 44.65 8.87
CA ASP A 395 27.70 45.32 8.13
C ASP A 395 27.40 45.33 6.60
N GLY A 396 26.31 44.68 6.18
CA GLY A 396 25.90 44.59 4.78
C GLY A 396 25.04 45.76 4.26
N LEU A 397 24.61 45.64 3.00
CA LEU A 397 23.80 46.64 2.28
C LEU A 397 22.30 46.50 2.58
N MET A 398 21.61 47.62 2.83
CA MET A 398 20.14 47.69 2.82
C MET A 398 19.67 48.73 1.80
N VAL A 399 18.82 48.32 0.86
CA VAL A 399 18.19 49.20 -0.12
C VAL A 399 16.67 49.12 0.04
N GLY A 400 16.03 50.26 0.33
CA GLY A 400 14.59 50.27 0.53
C GLY A 400 13.95 51.61 0.85
N ALA A 401 12.61 51.67 0.90
CA ALA A 401 11.93 52.89 1.32
C ALA A 401 12.18 53.16 2.81
N TRP A 402 12.13 52.11 3.63
CA TRP A 402 12.42 52.13 5.06
C TRP A 402 13.50 51.13 5.44
N ASN A 403 14.62 51.63 5.95
CA ASN A 403 15.70 50.81 6.51
C ASN A 403 15.83 51.09 8.00
N ILE A 404 15.66 50.08 8.84
CA ILE A 404 15.67 50.21 10.30
C ILE A 404 16.63 49.16 10.88
N GLY A 405 17.66 49.63 11.58
CA GLY A 405 18.67 48.83 12.26
C GLY A 405 18.75 49.11 13.76
N ARG A 406 19.25 48.19 14.59
CA ARG A 406 19.78 48.55 15.92
C ARG A 406 21.21 49.08 15.80
N LYS A 407 22.08 48.34 15.10
CA LYS A 407 23.44 48.77 14.76
C LYS A 407 23.66 48.71 13.25
N ASN A 408 24.19 49.78 12.67
CA ASN A 408 24.58 49.81 11.26
C ASN A 408 26.09 50.07 11.14
N ASN A 409 26.84 49.12 10.56
CA ASN A 409 28.21 49.36 10.12
C ASN A 409 28.34 49.29 8.59
N GLY A 410 27.23 49.10 7.88
CA GLY A 410 27.17 48.95 6.43
C GLY A 410 26.61 50.18 5.71
N LEU A 411 26.04 49.96 4.52
CA LEU A 411 25.41 50.99 3.71
C LEU A 411 23.88 50.87 3.76
N MET A 412 23.20 51.93 4.15
CA MET A 412 21.75 52.06 4.04
C MET A 412 21.40 53.07 2.95
N VAL A 413 20.62 52.66 1.95
CA VAL A 413 20.11 53.54 0.88
C VAL A 413 18.59 53.51 0.90
N GLY A 414 17.96 54.66 1.14
CA GLY A 414 16.51 54.69 1.23
C GLY A 414 15.87 56.06 1.36
N LEU A 415 14.54 56.08 1.41
CA LEU A 415 13.83 57.34 1.70
C LEU A 415 14.02 57.71 3.18
N PHE A 416 13.93 56.73 4.07
CA PHE A 416 14.20 56.90 5.49
C PHE A 416 15.08 55.76 6.02
N ASN A 417 16.16 56.16 6.67
CA ASN A 417 17.15 55.29 7.31
C ASN A 417 17.17 55.58 8.81
N TYR A 418 17.19 54.53 9.64
CA TYR A 418 17.23 54.64 11.09
C TYR A 418 18.18 53.61 11.69
N SER A 419 19.04 54.04 12.60
CA SER A 419 19.79 53.16 13.50
C SER A 419 19.90 53.73 14.91
N ASN A 420 20.07 52.85 15.92
CA ASN A 420 20.41 53.33 17.26
C ASN A 420 21.89 53.69 17.41
N ASP A 421 22.76 53.07 16.61
CA ASP A 421 24.21 53.22 16.63
C ASP A 421 24.70 53.03 15.19
N ASN A 422 25.21 54.10 14.59
CA ASN A 422 25.70 54.14 13.21
C ASN A 422 27.23 54.27 13.17
N ASN A 423 27.92 53.26 12.64
CA ASN A 423 29.34 53.34 12.22
C ASN A 423 29.48 53.16 10.69
N GLY A 424 28.36 53.17 9.96
CA GLY A 424 28.28 53.01 8.52
C GLY A 424 27.73 54.24 7.81
N ILE A 425 27.39 54.10 6.52
CA ILE A 425 26.89 55.20 5.70
C ILE A 425 25.39 55.08 5.51
N GLN A 426 24.66 56.19 5.71
CA GLN A 426 23.25 56.32 5.37
C GLN A 426 23.08 57.35 4.26
N ILE A 427 22.42 56.95 3.17
CA ILE A 427 22.04 57.81 2.05
C ILE A 427 20.52 57.81 1.96
N GLY A 428 19.91 58.98 2.15
CA GLY A 428 18.45 59.07 2.12
C GLY A 428 17.88 60.46 2.35
N LEU A 429 16.58 60.61 2.13
CA LEU A 429 15.90 61.88 2.39
C LEU A 429 15.94 62.24 3.87
N ILE A 430 15.79 61.24 4.74
CA ILE A 430 15.87 61.36 6.19
C ILE A 430 16.77 60.24 6.74
N ASN A 431 17.87 60.61 7.38
CA ASN A 431 18.77 59.69 8.06
C ASN A 431 18.73 59.98 9.55
N VAL A 432 18.50 58.96 10.36
CA VAL A 432 18.39 59.08 11.83
C VAL A 432 19.40 58.16 12.50
N ASP A 433 20.23 58.73 13.36
CA ASP A 433 21.13 58.01 14.25
C ASP A 433 20.91 58.46 15.70
N ALA A 434 20.32 57.58 16.50
CA ALA A 434 19.92 57.94 17.86
C ALA A 434 21.10 58.17 18.83
N ALA A 435 22.29 57.67 18.51
CA ALA A 435 23.49 57.85 19.34
C ALA A 435 24.39 59.01 18.87
N SER A 436 24.11 59.63 17.72
CA SER A 436 24.91 60.74 17.19
C SER A 436 24.64 62.07 17.91
N ASP A 437 25.65 62.93 17.96
CA ASP A 437 25.51 64.34 18.35
C ASP A 437 24.57 65.12 17.43
N VAL A 438 24.43 64.67 16.17
CA VAL A 438 23.48 65.22 15.19
C VAL A 438 22.52 64.10 14.77
N PRO A 439 21.39 63.93 15.48
CA PRO A 439 20.57 62.73 15.32
C PRO A 439 19.82 62.62 14.00
N ILE A 440 19.66 63.72 13.25
CA ILE A 440 18.91 63.74 11.98
C ILE A 440 19.69 64.54 10.94
N LEU A 441 20.02 63.93 9.79
CA LEU A 441 20.61 64.62 8.63
C LEU A 441 19.91 64.24 7.32
N PRO A 442 19.56 65.21 6.45
CA PRO A 442 19.09 64.92 5.10
C PRO A 442 20.26 64.59 4.16
N GLY A 443 20.02 63.72 3.17
CA GLY A 443 20.99 63.38 2.14
C GLY A 443 21.99 62.30 2.59
N LEU A 444 22.94 62.67 3.44
CA LEU A 444 24.06 61.82 3.86
C LEU A 444 24.28 61.91 5.39
N HIS A 445 24.44 60.78 6.06
CA HIS A 445 24.84 60.66 7.46
C HIS A 445 25.87 59.52 7.59
N PHE A 446 26.94 59.73 8.36
CA PHE A 446 28.08 58.81 8.47
C PHE A 446 28.64 58.76 9.89
#